data_AF-A0A8T6ZQF1-F1
#
_entry.id   AF-A0A8T6ZQF1-F1
#
_cell.length_a   1.000
_cell.length_b   1.000
_cell.length_c   1.000
_cell.angle_alpha   90.00
_cell.angle_beta   90.00
_cell.angle_gamma   90.00
#
_symmetry.space_group_name_H-M   'P 1'
#
loop_
_entity.id
_entity.type
_entity.pdbx_description
1 polymer ?
#
loop_
_entity_poly.entity_id
_entity_poly.type
_entity_poly.pdbx_seq_one_letter_code
_entity_poly.pdbx_strand_id
1 'polypeptide(L)'
;MRTVKYESGPAAGRTQADLDFQAAILPGVSRTFALTIPVLPDGLADVVANAYLLCRLADTIEDDVELDHAAKTAFHSRLVAVVRGEADAEAFARDLAPLLSDRTLAAERELVTQAAKVVRVTQSFSPSEQKAIIRCLGRMCAG
;
A
#
# COMPACT_ATOMS: atom_id res chain seq x y z
N MET A 1 29.15 10.45 -19.15
CA MET A 1 28.75 9.82 -17.86
C MET A 1 27.92 10.85 -17.10
N ARG A 2 26.58 10.81 -17.24
CA ARG A 2 25.68 11.77 -16.55
C ARG A 2 25.29 11.15 -15.20
N THR A 3 25.78 11.75 -14.14
CA THR A 3 25.31 11.52 -12.77
C THR A 3 23.87 12.00 -12.68
N VAL A 4 22.93 11.07 -12.56
CA VAL A 4 21.55 11.38 -12.19
C VAL A 4 21.57 11.69 -10.70
N LYS A 5 21.52 12.99 -10.36
CA LYS A 5 21.23 13.42 -9.00
C LYS A 5 19.74 13.16 -8.77
N TYR A 6 19.42 12.19 -7.91
CA TYR A 6 18.09 12.10 -7.32
C TYR A 6 17.97 13.24 -6.32
N GLU A 7 17.46 14.37 -6.78
CA GLU A 7 17.06 15.46 -5.88
C GLU A 7 15.75 15.04 -5.21
N SER A 8 15.85 14.62 -3.95
CA SER A 8 14.70 14.42 -3.07
C SER A 8 14.09 15.79 -2.76
N GLY A 9 13.16 16.22 -3.61
CA GLY A 9 12.28 17.35 -3.30
C GLY A 9 11.41 17.02 -2.07
N PRO A 10 10.97 18.03 -1.30
CA PRO A 10 10.09 17.80 -0.16
C PRO A 10 8.75 17.28 -0.70
N ALA A 11 8.50 16.00 -0.46
CA ALA A 11 7.30 15.33 -0.92
C ALA A 11 6.09 15.85 -0.13
N ALA A 12 5.35 16.78 -0.74
CA ALA A 12 4.17 17.37 -0.11
C ALA A 12 3.15 16.26 0.20
N GLY A 13 3.07 15.84 1.47
CA GLY A 13 2.01 14.95 1.97
C GLY A 13 2.45 13.84 2.92
N ARG A 14 3.66 13.28 2.79
CA ARG A 14 4.13 12.20 3.71
C ARG A 14 4.79 12.77 4.97
N THR A 15 4.54 12.12 6.10
CA THR A 15 5.21 12.37 7.38
C THR A 15 6.23 11.27 7.68
N GLN A 16 7.16 11.53 8.61
CA GLN A 16 8.05 10.48 9.12
C GLN A 16 7.25 9.33 9.75
N ALA A 17 6.16 9.65 10.45
CA ALA A 17 5.27 8.65 11.05
C ALA A 17 4.64 7.70 10.02
N ASP A 18 4.43 8.15 8.78
CA ASP A 18 3.92 7.28 7.71
C ASP A 18 4.99 6.26 7.27
N LEU A 19 6.26 6.67 7.20
CA LEU A 19 7.37 5.78 6.87
C LEU A 19 7.70 4.81 8.00
N ASP A 20 7.69 5.30 9.24
CA ASP A 20 7.91 4.48 10.42
C ASP A 20 6.84 3.39 10.52
N PHE A 21 5.58 3.73 10.25
CA PHE A 21 4.51 2.74 10.15
C PHE A 21 4.80 1.70 9.06
N GLN A 22 5.20 2.15 7.87
CA GLN A 22 5.52 1.28 6.74
C GLN A 22 6.62 0.26 7.07
N ALA A 23 7.66 0.70 7.76
CA ALA A 23 8.75 -0.15 8.22
C ALA A 23 8.29 -1.11 9.34
N ALA A 24 7.46 -0.63 10.28
CA ALA A 24 7.00 -1.40 11.42
C ALA A 24 5.97 -2.49 11.06
N ILE A 25 5.08 -2.23 10.09
CA ILE A 25 4.03 -3.18 9.70
C ILE A 25 4.56 -4.30 8.81
N LEU A 26 5.62 -4.04 8.04
CA LEU A 26 6.15 -4.96 7.03
C LEU A 26 6.51 -6.34 7.58
N PRO A 27 7.22 -6.50 8.73
CA PRO A 27 7.48 -7.83 9.32
C PRO A 27 6.21 -8.58 9.73
N GLY A 28 5.16 -7.87 10.11
CA GLY A 28 3.88 -8.44 10.53
C GLY A 28 3.09 -9.04 9.36
N VAL A 29 3.28 -8.51 8.15
CA VAL A 29 2.62 -8.99 6.94
C VAL A 29 3.56 -9.75 5.99
N SER A 30 4.88 -9.73 6.23
CA SER A 30 5.86 -10.44 5.41
C SER A 30 7.24 -10.62 6.06
N ARG A 31 7.53 -11.82 6.55
CA ARG A 31 8.85 -12.13 7.12
C ARG A 31 9.99 -12.05 6.10
N THR A 32 9.77 -12.56 4.89
CA THR A 32 10.82 -12.61 3.86
C THR A 32 11.13 -11.21 3.31
N PHE A 33 10.10 -10.44 2.96
CA PHE A 33 10.32 -9.09 2.42
C PHE A 33 10.85 -8.12 3.48
N ALA A 34 10.52 -8.30 4.75
CA ALA A 34 11.14 -7.53 5.83
C ALA A 34 12.66 -7.72 5.94
N LEU A 35 13.20 -8.85 5.49
CA LEU A 35 14.64 -9.11 5.47
C LEU A 35 15.31 -8.60 4.18
N THR A 36 14.60 -8.65 3.06
CA THR A 36 15.19 -8.36 1.73
C THR A 36 15.00 -6.92 1.27
N ILE A 37 13.95 -6.23 1.71
CA ILE A 37 13.72 -4.83 1.32
C ILE A 37 14.76 -3.88 1.91
N PRO A 38 15.20 -4.01 3.19
CA PRO A 38 16.21 -3.12 3.75
C PRO A 38 17.60 -3.21 3.11
N VAL A 39 17.89 -4.26 2.33
CA VAL A 39 19.18 -4.40 1.62
C VAL A 39 19.16 -3.78 0.22
N LEU A 40 18.01 -3.24 -0.23
CA LEU A 40 17.92 -2.50 -1.48
C LEU A 40 18.61 -1.13 -1.36
N PRO A 41 19.07 -0.54 -2.48
CA PRO A 41 19.61 0.81 -2.49
C PRO A 41 18.62 1.83 -1.91
N ASP A 42 19.16 2.87 -1.28
CA ASP A 42 18.38 3.99 -0.75
C ASP A 42 17.43 4.57 -1.81
N GLY A 43 16.21 4.89 -1.39
CA GLY A 43 15.12 5.33 -2.26
C GLY A 43 14.34 4.16 -2.90
N LEU A 44 15.00 3.07 -3.32
CA LEU A 44 14.29 1.91 -3.86
C LEU A 44 13.58 1.10 -2.77
N ALA A 45 14.18 1.02 -1.58
CA ALA A 45 13.59 0.31 -0.43
C ALA A 45 12.20 0.86 -0.08
N ASP A 46 12.05 2.18 0.03
CA ASP A 46 10.77 2.84 0.34
C ASP A 46 9.68 2.52 -0.70
N VAL A 47 10.04 2.62 -1.99
CA VAL A 47 9.12 2.40 -3.10
C VAL A 47 8.68 0.94 -3.16
N VAL A 48 9.60 0.00 -2.96
CA VAL A 48 9.29 -1.44 -2.98
C VAL A 48 8.49 -1.85 -1.75
N ALA A 49 8.81 -1.31 -0.56
CA ALA A 49 8.01 -1.52 0.65
C ALA A 49 6.57 -1.06 0.46
N ASN A 50 6.39 0.16 -0.05
CA ASN A 50 5.07 0.72 -0.30
C ASN A 50 4.27 -0.11 -1.31
N ALA A 51 4.88 -0.45 -2.44
CA ALA A 51 4.24 -1.27 -3.46
C ALA A 51 3.83 -2.65 -2.91
N TYR A 52 4.68 -3.28 -2.09
CA TYR A 52 4.36 -4.54 -1.43
C TYR A 52 3.15 -4.42 -0.52
N LEU A 53 3.08 -3.38 0.32
CA LEU A 53 1.96 -3.18 1.24
C LEU A 53 0.64 -2.90 0.52
N LEU A 54 0.67 -2.16 -0.59
CA LEU A 54 -0.51 -2.01 -1.45
C LEU A 54 -0.96 -3.35 -2.04
N CYS A 55 -0.01 -4.21 -2.43
CA CYS A 55 -0.38 -5.54 -2.90
C CYS A 55 -0.99 -6.39 -1.78
N ARG A 56 -0.41 -6.34 -0.58
CA ARG A 56 -0.93 -7.04 0.60
C ARG A 56 -2.33 -6.57 0.99
N LEU A 57 -2.65 -5.28 0.81
CA LEU A 57 -4.02 -4.77 0.99
C LEU A 57 -5.00 -5.46 0.03
N ALA A 58 -4.63 -5.62 -1.24
CA ALA A 58 -5.47 -6.31 -2.21
C ALA A 58 -5.59 -7.82 -1.91
N ASP A 59 -4.48 -8.48 -1.51
CA ASP A 59 -4.49 -9.87 -1.05
C ASP A 59 -5.42 -10.03 0.17
N THR A 60 -5.39 -9.10 1.12
CA THR A 60 -6.27 -9.12 2.31
C THR A 60 -7.75 -9.07 1.92
N ILE A 61 -8.10 -8.30 0.88
CA ILE A 61 -9.46 -8.25 0.35
C ILE A 61 -9.81 -9.59 -0.33
N GLU A 62 -8.91 -10.13 -1.14
CA GLU A 62 -9.14 -11.34 -1.93
C GLU A 62 -9.26 -12.59 -1.05
N ASP A 63 -8.42 -12.71 -0.03
CA ASP A 63 -8.35 -13.86 0.86
C ASP A 63 -9.42 -13.84 1.97
N ASP A 64 -10.12 -12.72 2.18
CA ASP A 64 -11.15 -12.64 3.21
C ASP A 64 -12.34 -13.56 2.90
N VAL A 65 -12.83 -14.25 3.93
CA VAL A 65 -13.87 -15.28 3.80
C VAL A 65 -15.30 -14.77 4.00
N GLU A 66 -15.48 -13.58 4.58
CA GLU A 66 -16.79 -12.96 4.82
C GLU A 66 -17.18 -12.01 3.69
N LEU A 67 -16.21 -11.44 2.97
CA LEU A 67 -16.48 -10.67 1.76
C LEU A 67 -16.94 -11.57 0.61
N ASP A 68 -18.12 -11.25 0.07
CA ASP A 68 -18.57 -11.86 -1.19
C ASP A 68 -17.80 -11.30 -2.41
N HIS A 69 -17.95 -11.95 -3.57
CA HIS A 69 -17.24 -11.57 -4.78
C HIS A 69 -17.56 -10.13 -5.25
N ALA A 70 -18.78 -9.65 -5.03
CA ALA A 70 -19.18 -8.29 -5.40
C ALA A 70 -18.50 -7.26 -4.50
N ALA A 71 -18.43 -7.52 -3.20
CA ALA A 71 -17.73 -6.71 -2.23
C ALA A 71 -16.23 -6.66 -2.53
N LYS A 72 -15.59 -7.81 -2.81
CA LYS A 72 -14.17 -7.88 -3.22
C LYS A 72 -13.89 -7.01 -4.43
N THR A 73 -14.67 -7.19 -5.50
CA THR A 73 -14.55 -6.39 -6.73
C THR A 73 -14.71 -4.88 -6.46
N ALA A 74 -15.68 -4.50 -5.63
CA ALA A 74 -15.92 -3.11 -5.27
C ALA A 74 -14.74 -2.52 -4.47
N PHE A 75 -14.22 -3.26 -3.47
CA PHE A 75 -13.09 -2.79 -2.66
C PHE A 75 -11.77 -2.76 -3.43
N HIS A 76 -11.50 -3.70 -4.33
CA HIS A 76 -10.36 -3.65 -5.25
C HIS A 76 -10.42 -2.41 -6.16
N SER A 77 -11.59 -2.13 -6.74
CA SER A 77 -11.80 -0.93 -7.56
C SER A 77 -11.57 0.35 -6.77
N ARG A 78 -12.11 0.41 -5.53
CA ARG A 78 -11.91 1.54 -4.61
C ARG A 78 -10.45 1.69 -4.18
N LEU A 79 -9.73 0.59 -3.91
CA LEU A 79 -8.31 0.63 -3.55
C LEU A 79 -7.49 1.29 -4.67
N VAL A 80 -7.74 0.92 -5.93
CA VAL A 80 -7.06 1.55 -7.08
C VAL A 80 -7.41 3.04 -7.19
N ALA A 81 -8.68 3.42 -7.00
CA ALA A 81 -9.10 4.83 -7.01
C ALA A 81 -8.45 5.64 -5.87
N VAL A 82 -8.35 5.07 -4.67
CA VAL A 82 -7.67 5.69 -3.53
C VAL A 82 -6.19 5.95 -3.83
N VAL A 83 -5.47 4.97 -4.39
CA VAL A 83 -4.05 5.12 -4.74
C VAL A 83 -3.84 6.16 -5.85
N ARG A 84 -4.83 6.34 -6.74
CA ARG A 84 -4.84 7.41 -7.75
C ARG A 84 -5.17 8.80 -7.17
N GLY A 85 -5.59 8.89 -5.92
CA GLY A 85 -6.11 10.12 -5.32
C GLY A 85 -7.51 10.50 -5.79
N GLU A 86 -8.26 9.55 -6.36
CA GLU A 86 -9.62 9.73 -6.88
C GLU A 86 -10.70 9.40 -5.82
N ALA A 87 -10.29 8.82 -4.69
CA ALA A 87 -11.17 8.46 -3.57
C ALA A 87 -10.47 8.67 -2.21
N ASP A 88 -11.26 8.80 -1.15
CA ASP A 88 -10.77 9.05 0.21
C ASP A 88 -10.25 7.76 0.88
N ALA A 89 -8.97 7.76 1.26
CA ALA A 89 -8.30 6.60 1.85
C ALA A 89 -8.81 6.26 3.26
N GLU A 90 -9.18 7.28 4.04
CA GLU A 90 -9.70 7.11 5.40
C GLU A 90 -11.09 6.48 5.37
N ALA A 91 -11.96 6.90 4.44
CA ALA A 91 -13.28 6.31 4.21
C ALA A 91 -13.17 4.88 3.70
N PHE A 92 -12.24 4.60 2.78
CA PHE A 92 -11.95 3.23 2.37
C PHE A 92 -11.60 2.33 3.56
N ALA A 93 -10.69 2.77 4.43
CA ALA A 93 -10.28 2.01 5.61
C ALA A 93 -11.44 1.82 6.59
N ARG A 94 -12.21 2.88 6.89
CA ARG A 94 -13.37 2.82 7.79
C ARG A 94 -14.47 1.87 7.30
N ASP A 95 -14.68 1.80 6.00
CA ASP A 95 -15.71 0.94 5.41
C ASP A 95 -15.27 -0.53 5.35
N LEU A 96 -13.99 -0.79 5.01
CA LEU A 96 -13.48 -2.15 4.85
C LEU A 96 -13.17 -2.84 6.18
N ALA A 97 -12.51 -2.15 7.11
CA ALA A 97 -12.04 -2.73 8.37
C ALA A 97 -13.12 -3.50 9.18
N PRO A 98 -14.36 -3.01 9.36
CA PRO A 98 -15.39 -3.72 10.12
C PRO A 98 -15.97 -4.94 9.38
N LEU A 99 -15.73 -5.09 8.08
CA LEU A 99 -16.26 -6.20 7.27
C LEU A 99 -15.31 -7.41 7.23
N LEU A 100 -14.05 -7.22 7.63
CA LEU A 100 -13.05 -8.28 7.63
C LEU A 100 -13.37 -9.37 8.66
N SER A 101 -13.22 -10.61 8.25
CA SER A 101 -13.48 -11.83 9.02
C SER A 101 -12.57 -11.98 10.23
N ASP A 102 -13.03 -12.54 11.35
CA ASP A 102 -12.19 -12.80 12.55
C ASP A 102 -10.94 -13.66 12.28
N ARG A 103 -10.86 -14.28 11.10
CA ARG A 103 -9.71 -15.05 10.62
C ARG A 103 -8.61 -14.17 10.01
N THR A 104 -8.92 -12.95 9.59
CA THR A 104 -7.91 -12.01 9.07
C THR A 104 -6.89 -11.70 10.15
N LEU A 105 -5.61 -11.78 9.79
CA LEU A 105 -4.51 -11.63 10.74
C LEU A 105 -4.50 -10.21 11.32
N ALA A 106 -4.07 -10.08 12.58
CA ALA A 106 -4.04 -8.78 13.28
C ALA A 106 -3.22 -7.72 12.52
N ALA A 107 -2.08 -8.09 11.94
CA ALA A 107 -1.25 -7.18 11.16
C ALA A 107 -1.90 -6.75 9.83
N GLU A 108 -2.69 -7.63 9.19
CA GLU A 108 -3.42 -7.29 7.96
C GLU A 108 -4.59 -6.35 8.27
N ARG A 109 -5.30 -6.59 9.39
CA ARG A 109 -6.34 -5.67 9.89
C ARG A 109 -5.77 -4.30 10.24
N GLU A 110 -4.60 -4.26 10.88
CA GLU A 110 -3.89 -3.01 11.17
C GLU A 110 -3.50 -2.30 9.87
N LEU A 111 -2.97 -3.04 8.89
CA LEU A 111 -2.62 -2.50 7.57
C LEU A 111 -3.83 -1.87 6.87
N VAL A 112 -5.00 -2.54 6.88
CA VAL A 112 -6.25 -1.99 6.34
C VAL A 112 -6.68 -0.73 7.10
N THR A 113 -6.67 -0.77 8.43
CA THR A 113 -7.05 0.35 9.29
C THR A 113 -6.16 1.58 9.06
N GLN A 114 -4.90 1.36 8.70
CA GLN A 114 -3.90 2.40 8.48
C GLN A 114 -3.58 2.63 6.99
N ALA A 115 -4.44 2.17 6.07
CA ALA A 115 -4.20 2.25 4.63
C ALA A 115 -3.91 3.68 4.14
N ALA A 116 -4.51 4.70 4.77
CA ALA A 116 -4.24 6.10 4.47
C ALA A 116 -2.78 6.51 4.63
N LYS A 117 -2.04 5.93 5.59
CA LYS A 117 -0.59 6.17 5.75
C LYS A 117 0.19 5.65 4.54
N VAL A 118 -0.11 4.43 4.09
CA VAL A 118 0.52 3.79 2.93
C VAL A 118 0.25 4.61 1.66
N VAL A 119 -0.99 5.06 1.48
CA VAL A 119 -1.40 5.86 0.32
C VAL A 119 -0.68 7.21 0.28
N ARG A 120 -0.54 7.91 1.42
CA ARG A 120 0.24 9.15 1.50
C ARG A 120 1.70 8.95 1.12
N VAL A 121 2.30 7.81 1.51
CA VAL A 121 3.67 7.48 1.06
C VAL A 121 3.70 7.27 -0.45
N THR A 122 2.72 6.60 -1.06
CA THR A 122 2.66 6.45 -2.51
C THR A 122 2.59 7.80 -3.23
N GLN A 123 1.75 8.71 -2.74
CA GLN A 123 1.57 10.06 -3.30
C GLN A 123 2.84 10.93 -3.19
N SER A 124 3.78 10.54 -2.33
CA SER A 124 5.06 11.23 -2.12
C SER A 124 6.12 10.90 -3.17
N PHE A 125 5.95 9.80 -3.92
CA PHE A 125 6.92 9.33 -4.90
C PHE A 125 6.87 10.12 -6.21
N SER A 126 7.87 9.91 -7.07
CA SER A 126 7.89 10.52 -8.40
C SER A 126 6.68 10.08 -9.25
N PRO A 127 6.24 10.88 -10.23
CA PRO A 127 5.15 10.50 -11.13
C PRO A 127 5.39 9.17 -11.86
N SER A 128 6.65 8.86 -12.18
CA SER A 128 7.03 7.59 -12.81
C SER A 128 6.84 6.39 -11.88
N GLU A 129 7.20 6.52 -10.60
CA GLU A 129 7.03 5.47 -9.59
C GLU A 129 5.56 5.25 -9.30
N GLN A 130 4.79 6.33 -9.07
CA GLN A 130 3.34 6.26 -8.89
C GLN A 130 2.66 5.54 -10.06
N LYS A 131 3.00 5.92 -11.30
CA LYS A 131 2.45 5.29 -12.51
C LYS A 131 2.78 3.80 -12.60
N ALA A 132 3.99 3.39 -12.16
CA ALA A 132 4.37 1.99 -12.14
C ALA A 132 3.56 1.21 -11.10
N ILE A 133 3.45 1.74 -9.88
CA ILE A 133 2.67 1.15 -8.78
C ILE A 133 1.20 1.00 -9.17
N ILE A 134 0.56 2.08 -9.62
CA ILE A 134 -0.87 2.09 -10.01
C ILE A 134 -1.14 1.08 -11.13
N ARG A 135 -0.24 0.97 -12.12
CA ARG A 135 -0.40 0.01 -13.22
C ARG A 135 -0.32 -1.43 -12.71
N CYS A 136 0.64 -1.74 -11.83
CA CYS A 136 0.80 -3.09 -11.29
C CYS A 136 -0.38 -3.46 -10.38
N LEU A 137 -0.75 -2.59 -9.44
CA LEU A 137 -1.88 -2.78 -8.54
C LEU A 137 -3.19 -2.95 -9.32
N GLY A 138 -3.42 -2.09 -10.33
CA GLY A 138 -4.64 -2.17 -11.15
C GLY A 138 -4.76 -3.46 -11.96
N ARG A 139 -3.65 -4.07 -12.39
CA ARG A 139 -3.69 -5.40 -13.04
C ARG A 139 -4.01 -6.51 -12.05
N MET A 140 -3.47 -6.41 -10.84
CA MET A 140 -3.69 -7.40 -9.79
C MET A 140 -5.12 -7.37 -9.27
N CYS A 141 -5.70 -6.17 -9.10
CA CYS A 141 -7.08 -5.95 -8.66
C CYS A 141 -8.15 -6.24 -9.74
N ALA A 142 -7.75 -6.61 -10.96
CA ALA A 142 -8.67 -6.85 -12.08
C ALA A 142 -8.68 -8.33 -12.53
N GLY A 143 -7.81 -9.16 -11.96
CA GLY A 143 -7.78 -10.61 -12.20
C GLY A 143 -8.66 -11.33 -11.21
#